data_AF-A0A7K5I3A1-F1
#
_entry.id   AF-A0A7K5I3A1-F1
#
_cell.length_a   1.000
_cell.length_b   1.000
_cell.length_c   1.000
_cell.angle_alpha   90.00
_cell.angle_beta   90.00
_cell.angle_gamma   90.00
#
_symmetry.space_group_name_H-M   'P 1'
#
loop_
_entity.id
_entity.type
_entity.pdbx_description
1 polymer ?
#
loop_
_entity_poly.entity_id
_entity_poly.type
_entity_poly.pdbx_seq_one_letter_code
_entity_poly.pdbx_strand_id
1 'polypeptide(L)'
;RLLLLLQSFTGYAENLLSERAVPPAQAVGPCMSAGLTARRYWCSMLKLGASYQQLLAEKKDCRKETPTLQSTHQAVKPEETRLKCCLPDVLELRTPAEVAQSAPPHLAPSVHALASATLGSSQPQVACSTTRSSHSVSTQTSGSPLRPCTTCASAQASLREVGTAITSICQSQNIPSALSRFQGTVEETTGRMIPSATDMSYWASEQSKDLSRISKHLQMLLQQVNPLKSELEESEKQKDELRKQVEDFSRLLQVEKETQVQQRKEAQQNLEVKNKEHLEALARLERDKDDLRRASPSCQAQAKAAVLPEVTKTSLLEEMRTMTVARSRVQELEEKVQLLTSQQESLGQELSATTTQLEKEKAKVESVLRHQESLQAKQRTLLQQLDSLDQEREELQASLGEAKEEKARLVEQLEENRAQSGKQLWAQQVSTS
;
A
#
# COMPACT_ATOMS: atom_id res chain seq x y z
N ARG A 1 7.30 20.84 7.54
CA ARG A 1 7.85 19.58 6.98
C ARG A 1 8.38 19.79 5.56
N LEU A 2 7.55 20.06 4.54
CA LEU A 2 8.00 20.26 3.14
C LEU A 2 9.15 21.28 2.99
N LEU A 3 9.09 22.43 3.68
CA LEU A 3 10.17 23.44 3.63
C LEU A 3 11.54 22.92 4.13
N LEU A 4 11.55 22.09 5.17
CA LEU A 4 12.79 21.49 5.68
C LEU A 4 13.37 20.48 4.68
N LEU A 5 12.48 19.73 4.00
CA LEU A 5 12.87 18.81 2.93
C LEU A 5 13.48 19.57 1.75
N LEU A 6 12.84 20.65 1.30
CA LEU A 6 13.37 21.52 0.25
C LEU A 6 14.72 22.12 0.65
N GLN A 7 14.89 22.58 1.89
CA GLN A 7 16.18 23.09 2.39
C GLN A 7 17.27 22.01 2.42
N SER A 8 16.98 20.80 2.90
CA SER A 8 17.96 19.71 2.94
C SER A 8 18.40 19.27 1.54
N PHE A 9 17.46 19.15 0.59
CA PHE A 9 17.79 18.84 -0.81
C PHE A 9 18.52 19.99 -1.51
N THR A 10 18.20 21.25 -1.18
CA THR A 10 18.95 22.42 -1.69
C THR A 10 20.40 22.37 -1.24
N GLY A 11 20.66 22.09 0.04
CA GLY A 11 22.02 21.95 0.57
C GLY A 11 22.79 20.77 -0.05
N TYR A 12 22.11 19.63 -0.26
CA TYR A 12 22.70 18.49 -0.96
C TYR A 12 23.09 18.82 -2.42
N ALA A 13 22.20 19.49 -3.16
CA ALA A 13 22.48 19.93 -4.53
C ALA A 13 23.57 21.01 -4.60
N GLU A 14 23.58 21.98 -3.67
CA GLU A 14 24.63 23.00 -3.58
C GLU A 14 26.01 22.38 -3.25
N ASN A 15 26.06 21.32 -2.44
CA ASN A 15 27.30 20.57 -2.16
C ASN A 15 27.78 19.78 -3.40
N LEU A 16 26.90 19.09 -4.12
CA LEU A 16 27.27 18.37 -5.34
C LEU A 16 27.77 19.29 -6.47
N LEU A 17 27.29 20.53 -6.50
CA LEU A 17 27.73 21.57 -7.44
C LEU A 17 29.03 22.28 -7.02
N SER A 18 29.50 22.07 -5.80
CA SER A 18 30.68 22.76 -5.23
C SER A 18 31.89 21.83 -5.24
N GLU A 19 32.66 21.87 -6.33
CA GLU A 19 33.84 21.02 -6.58
C GLU A 19 35.04 21.28 -5.64
N ARG A 20 34.85 22.08 -4.58
CA ARG A 20 35.85 22.40 -3.57
C ARG A 20 35.23 22.28 -2.18
N ALA A 21 35.86 21.49 -1.32
CA ALA A 21 35.49 21.34 0.09
C ALA A 21 35.69 22.67 0.84
N VAL A 22 34.68 23.53 0.78
CA VAL A 22 34.51 24.72 1.62
C VAL A 22 33.45 24.35 2.66
N PRO A 23 33.66 24.62 3.97
CA PRO A 23 32.66 24.33 4.97
C PRO A 23 31.34 25.04 4.64
N PRO A 24 30.17 24.41 4.91
CA PRO A 24 28.89 24.97 4.53
C PRO A 24 28.74 26.38 5.11
N ALA A 25 28.42 27.34 4.24
CA ALA A 25 28.20 28.72 4.63
C ALA A 25 27.18 28.76 5.78
N GLN A 26 27.60 29.41 6.87
CA GLN A 26 26.95 29.54 8.18
C GLN A 26 25.42 29.37 8.15
N ALA A 27 24.91 28.45 8.97
CA ALA A 27 23.49 28.12 9.06
C ALA A 27 22.61 29.37 9.21
N VAL A 28 21.99 29.79 8.11
CA VAL A 28 21.17 31.01 8.06
C VAL A 28 19.90 30.78 8.88
N GLY A 29 19.64 31.68 9.82
CA GLY A 29 18.61 31.55 10.84
C GLY A 29 17.16 31.46 10.34
N PRO A 30 16.19 31.27 11.26
CA PRO A 30 14.86 30.69 10.98
C PRO A 30 13.84 31.65 10.31
N CYS A 31 14.27 32.51 9.38
CA CYS A 31 13.43 33.52 8.71
C CYS A 31 13.55 33.51 7.18
N MET A 32 13.58 32.33 6.55
CA MET A 32 13.43 32.20 5.09
C MET A 32 11.95 32.01 4.72
N SER A 33 11.41 32.88 3.87
CA SER A 33 10.03 32.72 3.38
C SER A 33 9.89 31.44 2.54
N ALA A 34 8.68 30.87 2.52
CA ALA A 34 8.40 29.64 1.78
C ALA A 34 8.75 29.75 0.28
N GLY A 35 8.43 30.91 -0.32
CA GLY A 35 8.74 31.20 -1.73
C GLY A 35 10.23 31.31 -2.02
N LEU A 36 11.02 31.94 -1.15
CA LEU A 36 12.48 32.01 -1.32
C LEU A 36 13.14 30.62 -1.19
N THR A 37 12.64 29.79 -0.27
CA THR A 37 13.08 28.40 -0.11
C THR A 37 12.81 27.57 -1.36
N ALA A 38 11.57 27.61 -1.88
CA ALA A 38 11.20 26.89 -3.09
C ALA A 38 11.96 27.40 -4.33
N ARG A 39 12.16 28.71 -4.47
CA ARG A 39 12.96 29.30 -5.56
C ARG A 39 14.40 28.84 -5.52
N ARG A 40 15.04 28.83 -4.34
CA ARG A 40 16.42 28.39 -4.18
C ARG A 40 16.59 26.91 -4.54
N TYR A 41 15.70 26.06 -4.05
CA TYR A 41 15.64 24.64 -4.42
C TYR A 41 15.60 24.44 -5.95
N TRP A 42 14.65 25.09 -6.64
CA TRP A 42 14.53 24.93 -8.10
C TRP A 42 15.74 25.50 -8.85
N CYS A 43 16.31 26.62 -8.41
CA CYS A 43 17.55 27.15 -9.01
C CYS A 43 18.74 26.18 -8.85
N SER A 44 18.90 25.53 -7.69
CA SER A 44 19.99 24.56 -7.47
C SER A 44 19.76 23.25 -8.22
N MET A 45 18.51 22.77 -8.30
CA MET A 45 18.15 21.60 -9.13
C MET A 45 18.35 21.84 -10.63
N LEU A 46 18.02 23.03 -11.14
CA LEU A 46 18.26 23.39 -12.54
C LEU A 46 19.76 23.45 -12.88
N LYS A 47 20.58 23.99 -11.98
CA LYS A 47 22.05 23.96 -12.12
C LYS A 47 22.58 22.53 -12.14
N LEU A 48 22.13 21.67 -11.21
CA LEU A 48 22.54 20.27 -11.16
C LEU A 48 22.14 19.51 -12.43
N GLY A 49 20.95 19.78 -12.97
CA GLY A 49 20.50 19.25 -14.27
C GLY A 49 21.39 19.71 -15.44
N ALA A 50 21.79 20.99 -15.46
CA ALA A 50 22.70 21.53 -16.47
C ALA A 50 24.11 20.89 -16.38
N SER A 51 24.69 20.77 -15.19
CA SER A 51 25.98 20.08 -14.97
C SER A 51 25.91 18.61 -15.38
N TYR A 52 24.82 17.91 -15.09
CA TYR A 52 24.62 16.53 -15.52
C TYR A 52 24.51 16.39 -17.06
N GLN A 53 23.81 17.32 -17.72
CA GLN A 53 23.76 17.37 -19.19
C GLN A 53 25.12 17.69 -19.81
N GLN A 54 25.91 18.57 -19.21
CA GLN A 54 27.27 18.86 -19.65
C GLN A 54 28.16 17.61 -19.52
N LEU A 55 28.14 16.92 -18.39
CA LEU A 55 28.89 15.66 -18.18
C LEU A 55 28.48 14.56 -19.18
N LEU A 56 27.20 14.50 -19.55
CA LEU A 56 26.70 13.61 -20.60
C LEU A 56 27.13 14.00 -22.02
N ALA A 57 27.33 15.29 -22.29
CA ALA A 57 27.87 15.79 -23.56
C ALA A 57 29.38 15.47 -23.65
N GLU A 58 30.15 15.81 -22.63
CA GLU A 58 31.58 15.49 -22.52
C GLU A 58 31.83 13.98 -22.68
N LYS A 59 31.03 13.14 -22.00
CA LYS A 59 31.10 11.67 -22.16
C LYS A 59 30.73 11.17 -23.57
N LYS A 60 29.90 11.91 -24.33
CA LYS A 60 29.59 11.60 -25.73
C LYS A 60 30.70 12.05 -26.68
N ASP A 61 31.42 13.11 -26.36
CA ASP A 61 32.48 13.66 -27.22
C ASP A 61 33.83 12.95 -26.98
N CYS A 62 34.18 12.58 -25.73
CA CYS A 62 35.29 11.64 -25.47
C CYS A 62 35.09 10.27 -26.15
N ARG A 63 33.86 9.88 -26.47
CA ARG A 63 33.54 8.66 -27.23
C ARG A 63 33.71 8.83 -28.75
N LYS A 64 33.91 10.06 -29.26
CA LYS A 64 34.15 10.35 -30.68
C LYS A 64 35.64 10.54 -31.01
N GLU A 65 36.48 10.91 -30.04
CA GLU A 65 37.91 11.16 -30.24
C GLU A 65 38.81 9.91 -30.26
N THR A 66 38.24 8.69 -30.27
CA THR A 66 39.02 7.45 -30.46
C THR A 66 38.52 6.58 -31.61
N PRO A 67 38.97 6.90 -32.83
CA PRO A 67 39.34 5.88 -33.80
C PRO A 67 40.79 6.06 -34.28
N THR A 68 41.51 4.94 -34.44
CA THR A 68 42.83 4.80 -35.10
C THR A 68 44.07 5.18 -34.26
N LEU A 69 44.69 4.20 -33.60
CA LEU A 69 45.89 3.54 -34.16
C LEU A 69 46.16 2.20 -33.43
N GLN A 70 46.55 1.18 -34.18
CA GLN A 70 46.87 -0.16 -33.68
C GLN A 70 48.34 -0.52 -34.01
N SER A 71 48.87 -1.55 -33.34
CA SER A 71 50.21 -2.15 -33.53
C SER A 71 51.36 -1.38 -32.84
N THR A 72 52.31 -2.02 -32.13
CA THR A 72 52.99 -3.30 -32.46
C THR A 72 53.61 -4.00 -31.23
N HIS A 73 53.24 -5.29 -31.00
CA HIS A 73 54.02 -6.37 -30.31
C HIS A 73 54.42 -6.20 -28.81
N GLN A 74 54.62 -7.24 -27.98
CA GLN A 74 54.37 -8.70 -28.09
C GLN A 74 54.13 -9.33 -26.69
N ALA A 75 53.29 -10.36 -26.65
CA ALA A 75 53.18 -11.49 -25.69
C ALA A 75 53.72 -11.39 -24.24
N VAL A 76 52.81 -11.46 -23.25
CA VAL A 76 52.84 -12.38 -22.07
C VAL A 76 51.39 -12.64 -21.62
N LYS A 77 51.07 -13.86 -21.16
CA LYS A 77 49.81 -14.27 -20.48
C LYS A 77 50.05 -14.25 -18.95
N PRO A 78 49.04 -14.01 -18.08
CA PRO A 78 48.03 -15.05 -17.83
C PRO A 78 46.59 -14.51 -17.61
N GLU A 79 45.76 -15.38 -17.04
CA GLU A 79 44.30 -15.31 -16.86
C GLU A 79 43.83 -14.25 -15.84
N GLU A 80 42.59 -13.76 -15.97
CA GLU A 80 41.59 -14.05 -14.93
C GLU A 80 40.11 -13.87 -15.35
N THR A 81 39.30 -14.69 -14.68
CA THR A 81 37.85 -14.72 -14.45
C THR A 81 36.94 -13.61 -15.03
N ARG A 82 35.93 -14.06 -15.79
CA ARG A 82 34.70 -13.29 -16.11
C ARG A 82 33.67 -13.47 -14.99
N LEU A 83 33.14 -12.38 -14.43
CA LEU A 83 31.77 -12.33 -13.89
C LEU A 83 31.14 -10.98 -14.24
N LYS A 84 30.00 -11.01 -14.96
CA LYS A 84 29.17 -9.85 -15.26
C LYS A 84 27.98 -9.84 -14.32
N CYS A 85 27.78 -8.78 -13.56
CA CYS A 85 26.49 -8.51 -12.92
C CYS A 85 25.53 -7.88 -13.93
N CYS A 86 24.33 -8.44 -14.04
CA CYS A 86 23.24 -7.85 -14.82
C CYS A 86 22.47 -6.84 -13.96
N LEU A 87 22.03 -5.74 -14.57
CA LEU A 87 20.98 -4.86 -14.04
C LEU A 87 19.69 -5.10 -14.85
N PRO A 88 18.50 -5.07 -14.22
CA PRO A 88 17.22 -5.11 -14.94
C PRO A 88 16.91 -3.77 -15.62
N ASP A 89 16.17 -3.86 -16.72
CA ASP A 89 15.81 -2.75 -17.60
C ASP A 89 14.61 -1.95 -17.07
N VAL A 90 14.57 -0.63 -17.30
CA VAL A 90 13.46 0.25 -16.92
C VAL A 90 13.02 1.10 -18.11
N LEU A 91 11.94 0.65 -18.75
CA LEU A 91 10.92 1.41 -19.47
C LEU A 91 11.34 2.75 -20.10
N GLU A 92 11.63 2.73 -21.40
CA GLU A 92 11.59 3.96 -22.22
C GLU A 92 10.16 4.49 -22.35
N LEU A 93 9.93 5.70 -21.83
CA LEU A 93 8.76 6.52 -22.14
C LEU A 93 8.98 7.20 -23.50
N ARG A 94 8.12 6.91 -24.49
CA ARG A 94 8.25 7.46 -25.85
C ARG A 94 7.01 8.23 -26.31
N THR A 95 7.21 9.48 -26.71
CA THR A 95 6.25 10.35 -27.41
C THR A 95 7.03 11.29 -28.35
N PRO A 96 6.39 11.98 -29.31
CA PRO A 96 5.41 11.44 -30.26
C PRO A 96 5.80 11.80 -31.72
N ALA A 97 5.14 11.19 -32.71
CA ALA A 97 5.17 11.69 -34.10
C ALA A 97 3.82 11.46 -34.78
N GLU A 98 3.30 12.53 -35.39
CA GLU A 98 2.02 12.60 -36.12
C GLU A 98 2.11 11.96 -37.52
N VAL A 99 0.99 11.38 -37.99
CA VAL A 99 0.22 11.82 -39.19
C VAL A 99 -0.73 10.71 -39.70
N ALA A 100 -1.93 11.14 -40.09
CA ALA A 100 -2.91 10.51 -40.99
C ALA A 100 -3.87 9.40 -40.51
N GLN A 101 -5.12 9.83 -40.30
CA GLN A 101 -6.34 9.34 -40.97
C GLN A 101 -6.78 7.87 -40.80
N SER A 102 -7.85 7.66 -40.02
CA SER A 102 -9.13 7.11 -40.52
C SER A 102 -10.26 7.29 -39.49
N ALA A 103 -11.48 7.53 -39.98
CA ALA A 103 -12.67 7.84 -39.17
C ALA A 103 -13.48 6.59 -38.76
N PRO A 104 -14.32 6.65 -37.71
CA PRO A 104 -15.10 5.49 -37.24
C PRO A 104 -16.45 5.35 -37.96
N PRO A 105 -16.97 4.13 -38.16
CA PRO A 105 -18.34 3.93 -38.60
C PRO A 105 -19.32 4.06 -37.42
N HIS A 106 -20.10 5.14 -37.43
CA HIS A 106 -21.38 5.17 -36.73
C HIS A 106 -22.35 4.17 -37.39
N LEU A 107 -23.10 3.43 -36.58
CA LEU A 107 -24.38 2.84 -37.01
C LEU A 107 -25.45 3.14 -35.96
N ALA A 108 -26.55 3.73 -36.43
CA ALA A 108 -27.74 4.09 -35.67
C ALA A 108 -28.92 3.21 -36.14
N PRO A 109 -30.09 3.25 -35.48
CA PRO A 109 -30.94 2.05 -35.34
C PRO A 109 -31.92 1.83 -36.50
N SER A 110 -32.34 0.58 -36.67
CA SER A 110 -33.50 0.22 -37.48
C SER A 110 -34.66 -0.19 -36.58
N VAL A 111 -35.80 0.47 -36.78
CA VAL A 111 -37.11 0.08 -36.23
C VAL A 111 -37.90 -0.52 -37.38
N HIS A 112 -38.36 -1.77 -37.28
CA HIS A 112 -39.62 -2.22 -37.88
C HIS A 112 -40.12 -3.50 -37.21
N ALA A 113 -41.40 -3.79 -37.38
CA ALA A 113 -42.17 -4.65 -36.49
C ALA A 113 -42.54 -6.02 -37.06
N LEU A 114 -42.78 -6.95 -36.13
CA LEU A 114 -43.80 -8.01 -36.17
C LEU A 114 -43.83 -9.01 -37.35
N ALA A 115 -43.45 -10.25 -37.05
CA ALA A 115 -44.09 -11.46 -37.61
C ALA A 115 -44.11 -12.55 -36.52
N SER A 116 -45.12 -13.44 -36.55
CA SER A 116 -45.53 -14.30 -35.44
C SER A 116 -45.37 -15.81 -35.70
N ALA A 117 -45.65 -16.63 -34.67
CA ALA A 117 -45.73 -18.11 -34.63
C ALA A 117 -44.36 -18.83 -34.55
N THR A 118 -44.15 -19.96 -33.85
CA THR A 118 -44.99 -20.88 -33.02
C THR A 118 -44.04 -21.67 -32.07
N LEU A 119 -44.38 -22.45 -31.04
CA LEU A 119 -45.61 -22.95 -30.37
C LEU A 119 -45.22 -23.34 -28.90
N GLY A 120 -46.13 -23.40 -27.90
CA GLY A 120 -45.72 -23.76 -26.53
C GLY A 120 -46.79 -23.89 -25.43
N SER A 121 -47.95 -24.43 -25.78
CA SER A 121 -49.05 -24.94 -24.93
C SER A 121 -48.83 -25.12 -23.40
N SER A 122 -49.74 -24.57 -22.59
CA SER A 122 -50.41 -25.28 -21.48
C SER A 122 -51.64 -24.49 -21.00
N GLN A 123 -52.83 -25.10 -21.06
CA GLN A 123 -54.12 -24.53 -20.66
C GLN A 123 -54.95 -25.57 -19.91
N PRO A 124 -55.73 -25.19 -18.89
CA PRO A 124 -56.94 -25.92 -18.48
C PRO A 124 -58.20 -25.24 -19.07
N GLN A 125 -59.12 -26.04 -19.62
CA GLN A 125 -60.41 -25.56 -20.10
C GLN A 125 -61.37 -25.28 -18.94
N VAL A 126 -62.16 -24.21 -19.05
CA VAL A 126 -63.53 -24.17 -18.55
C VAL A 126 -64.41 -23.64 -19.67
N ALA A 127 -65.49 -24.36 -19.97
CA ALA A 127 -66.40 -24.01 -21.06
C ALA A 127 -67.42 -22.93 -20.62
N CYS A 128 -67.67 -21.95 -21.48
CA CYS A 128 -68.84 -21.08 -21.39
C CYS A 128 -69.72 -21.26 -22.62
N SER A 129 -70.91 -21.81 -22.40
CA SER A 129 -71.93 -22.05 -23.42
C SER A 129 -72.48 -20.75 -24.01
N THR A 130 -72.91 -20.82 -25.27
CA THR A 130 -73.59 -19.73 -25.97
C THR A 130 -74.88 -19.30 -25.26
N THR A 131 -74.87 -18.15 -24.57
CA THR A 131 -76.09 -17.47 -24.12
C THR A 131 -76.20 -16.07 -24.71
N ARG A 132 -76.87 -16.02 -25.87
CA ARG A 132 -77.89 -15.03 -26.27
C ARG A 132 -77.66 -13.59 -25.83
N SER A 133 -77.38 -12.72 -26.81
CA SER A 133 -77.52 -11.27 -26.65
C SER A 133 -78.91 -10.91 -26.12
N SER A 134 -78.93 -10.33 -24.93
CA SER A 134 -80.05 -9.58 -24.39
C SER A 134 -79.54 -8.17 -24.13
N HIS A 135 -80.05 -7.20 -24.89
CA HIS A 135 -79.74 -5.79 -24.69
C HIS A 135 -80.33 -5.30 -23.37
N SER A 136 -79.55 -5.34 -22.28
CA SER A 136 -79.85 -4.60 -21.06
C SER A 136 -79.28 -3.18 -21.20
N VAL A 137 -80.07 -2.30 -21.82
CA VAL A 137 -79.86 -0.85 -21.68
C VAL A 137 -80.11 -0.50 -20.21
N SER A 138 -79.05 -0.50 -19.40
CA SER A 138 -79.15 -0.02 -18.03
C SER A 138 -79.26 1.50 -18.08
N THR A 139 -80.48 2.01 -17.95
CA THR A 139 -80.76 3.42 -17.72
C THR A 139 -79.92 3.96 -16.56
N GLN A 140 -79.28 5.11 -16.77
CA GLN A 140 -78.56 5.84 -15.74
C GLN A 140 -79.48 6.17 -14.56
N THR A 141 -79.04 5.84 -13.36
CA THR A 141 -79.53 6.48 -12.13
C THR A 141 -78.35 7.18 -11.49
N SER A 142 -78.28 8.51 -11.63
CA SER A 142 -77.24 9.34 -11.06
C SER A 142 -77.35 9.37 -9.54
N GLY A 143 -76.68 8.43 -8.84
CA GLY A 143 -76.74 8.40 -7.37
C GLY A 143 -76.23 7.16 -6.63
N SER A 144 -75.71 6.12 -7.29
CA SER A 144 -75.11 4.97 -6.57
C SER A 144 -73.70 4.62 -7.08
N PRO A 145 -72.75 4.25 -6.18
CA PRO A 145 -71.42 3.83 -6.57
C PRO A 145 -71.48 2.44 -7.21
N LEU A 146 -71.35 2.40 -8.54
CA LEU A 146 -71.28 1.16 -9.31
C LEU A 146 -70.06 0.34 -8.87
N ARG A 147 -70.29 -0.88 -8.37
CA ARG A 147 -69.20 -1.83 -8.08
C ARG A 147 -68.48 -2.20 -9.38
N PRO A 148 -67.14 -2.23 -9.41
CA PRO A 148 -66.41 -2.77 -10.55
C PRO A 148 -66.76 -4.24 -10.76
N CYS A 149 -66.75 -4.70 -12.02
CA CYS A 149 -66.90 -6.13 -12.31
C CYS A 149 -65.73 -6.93 -11.72
N THR A 150 -65.90 -8.24 -11.56
CA THR A 150 -64.91 -9.13 -10.94
C THR A 150 -63.52 -9.03 -11.59
N THR A 151 -63.45 -8.93 -12.91
CA THR A 151 -62.20 -8.72 -13.66
C THR A 151 -61.52 -7.39 -13.33
N CYS A 152 -62.28 -6.29 -13.27
CA CYS A 152 -61.73 -4.98 -12.89
C CYS A 152 -61.32 -4.94 -11.41
N ALA A 153 -62.09 -5.57 -10.52
CA ALA A 153 -61.75 -5.68 -9.11
C ALA A 153 -60.44 -6.48 -8.90
N SER A 154 -60.27 -7.58 -9.63
CA SER A 154 -59.04 -8.39 -9.63
C SER A 154 -57.85 -7.58 -10.18
N ALA A 155 -58.00 -6.90 -11.32
CA ALA A 155 -56.93 -6.07 -11.88
C ALA A 155 -56.52 -4.92 -10.95
N GLN A 156 -57.47 -4.27 -10.27
CA GLN A 156 -57.19 -3.26 -9.25
C GLN A 156 -56.51 -3.83 -8.00
N ALA A 157 -56.82 -5.07 -7.61
CA ALA A 157 -56.14 -5.75 -6.51
C ALA A 157 -54.68 -6.04 -6.84
N SER A 158 -54.41 -6.63 -8.01
CA SER A 158 -53.04 -6.90 -8.48
C SER A 158 -52.23 -5.62 -8.68
N LEU A 159 -52.83 -4.52 -9.17
CA LEU A 159 -52.13 -3.24 -9.29
C LEU A 159 -51.75 -2.65 -7.92
N ARG A 160 -52.63 -2.80 -6.91
CA ARG A 160 -52.32 -2.42 -5.53
C ARG A 160 -51.18 -3.25 -4.95
N GLU A 161 -51.22 -4.56 -5.12
CA GLU A 161 -50.18 -5.50 -4.67
C GLU A 161 -48.79 -5.17 -5.28
N VAL A 162 -48.72 -5.01 -6.61
CA VAL A 162 -47.49 -4.60 -7.30
C VAL A 162 -47.04 -3.20 -6.86
N GLY A 163 -47.99 -2.30 -6.58
CA GLY A 163 -47.72 -0.99 -6.02
C GLY A 163 -47.06 -1.07 -4.64
N THR A 164 -47.63 -1.85 -3.72
CA THR A 164 -47.06 -2.10 -2.38
C THR A 164 -45.66 -2.71 -2.46
N ALA A 165 -45.44 -3.65 -3.39
CA ALA A 165 -44.12 -4.23 -3.62
C ALA A 165 -43.09 -3.18 -4.08
N ILE A 166 -43.46 -2.28 -5.01
CA ILE A 166 -42.60 -1.19 -5.48
C ILE A 166 -42.32 -0.17 -4.36
N THR A 167 -43.33 0.19 -3.56
CA THR A 167 -43.17 1.03 -2.36
C THR A 167 -42.18 0.40 -1.38
N SER A 168 -42.30 -0.91 -1.10
CA SER A 168 -41.39 -1.65 -0.21
C SER A 168 -39.95 -1.69 -0.74
N ILE A 169 -39.76 -1.95 -2.05
CA ILE A 169 -38.44 -1.89 -2.68
C ILE A 169 -37.83 -0.50 -2.51
N CYS A 170 -38.56 0.56 -2.84
CA CYS A 170 -38.11 1.93 -2.66
C CYS A 170 -37.69 2.22 -1.21
N GLN A 171 -38.51 1.84 -0.23
CA GLN A 171 -38.19 2.01 1.19
C GLN A 171 -36.92 1.23 1.59
N SER A 172 -36.78 -0.03 1.18
CA SER A 172 -35.60 -0.87 1.49
C SER A 172 -34.29 -0.30 0.94
N GLN A 173 -34.36 0.40 -0.20
CA GLN A 173 -33.21 1.03 -0.86
C GLN A 173 -33.05 2.53 -0.52
N ASN A 174 -33.83 3.05 0.44
CA ASN A 174 -33.88 4.48 0.80
C ASN A 174 -34.17 5.42 -0.40
N ILE A 175 -34.90 4.93 -1.40
CA ILE A 175 -35.34 5.70 -2.57
C ILE A 175 -36.68 6.37 -2.25
N PRO A 176 -36.87 7.68 -2.48
CA PRO A 176 -38.17 8.32 -2.34
C PRO A 176 -39.21 7.71 -3.29
N SER A 177 -40.21 7.03 -2.73
CA SER A 177 -41.40 6.56 -3.46
C SER A 177 -42.43 7.68 -3.57
N ALA A 178 -42.90 7.94 -4.78
CA ALA A 178 -44.03 8.84 -5.03
C ALA A 178 -45.36 8.08 -4.95
N LEU A 179 -45.35 6.77 -5.24
CA LEU A 179 -46.52 5.93 -5.05
C LEU A 179 -46.91 5.83 -3.56
N SER A 180 -45.94 5.68 -2.66
CA SER A 180 -46.14 5.71 -1.21
C SER A 180 -46.77 7.02 -0.72
N ARG A 181 -46.43 8.15 -1.34
CA ARG A 181 -47.02 9.46 -1.01
C ARG A 181 -48.45 9.56 -1.53
N PHE A 182 -48.70 9.10 -2.75
CA PHE A 182 -50.04 9.05 -3.33
C PHE A 182 -51.00 8.14 -2.54
N GLN A 183 -50.53 6.95 -2.14
CA GLN A 183 -51.28 6.01 -1.31
C GLN A 183 -51.74 6.67 -0.01
N GLY A 184 -50.83 7.31 0.74
CA GLY A 184 -51.18 8.03 1.97
C GLY A 184 -52.25 9.10 1.76
N THR A 185 -52.11 9.94 0.71
CA THR A 185 -53.09 10.99 0.41
C THR A 185 -54.46 10.45 -0.02
N VAL A 186 -54.51 9.37 -0.81
CA VAL A 186 -55.76 8.77 -1.32
C VAL A 186 -56.52 8.03 -0.22
N GLU A 187 -55.82 7.28 0.63
CA GLU A 187 -56.43 6.57 1.77
C GLU A 187 -57.01 7.54 2.80
N GLU A 188 -56.36 8.69 3.01
CA GLU A 188 -56.81 9.75 3.93
C GLU A 188 -58.02 10.53 3.38
N THR A 189 -58.08 10.81 2.07
CA THR A 189 -59.16 11.63 1.46
C THR A 189 -60.38 10.84 1.00
N THR A 190 -60.22 9.57 0.61
CA THR A 190 -61.30 8.79 -0.04
C THR A 190 -61.88 7.69 0.85
N GLY A 191 -61.21 7.36 1.96
CA GLY A 191 -61.45 6.12 2.69
C GLY A 191 -61.25 4.89 1.80
N ARG A 192 -61.79 3.73 2.20
CA ARG A 192 -61.71 2.47 1.43
C ARG A 192 -62.64 2.41 0.20
N MET A 193 -62.79 3.52 -0.53
CA MET A 193 -63.59 3.57 -1.76
C MET A 193 -62.79 3.08 -2.98
N ILE A 194 -63.50 2.71 -4.04
CA ILE A 194 -62.92 2.23 -5.29
C ILE A 194 -62.23 3.41 -6.01
N PRO A 195 -60.96 3.29 -6.43
CA PRO A 195 -60.28 4.36 -7.16
C PRO A 195 -61.01 4.70 -8.47
N SER A 196 -61.13 5.98 -8.77
CA SER A 196 -61.68 6.44 -10.05
C SER A 196 -60.75 6.10 -11.22
N ALA A 197 -61.25 6.21 -12.45
CA ALA A 197 -60.40 6.04 -13.64
C ALA A 197 -59.23 7.05 -13.69
N THR A 198 -59.42 8.24 -13.11
CA THR A 198 -58.38 9.27 -12.97
C THR A 198 -57.32 8.85 -11.94
N ASP A 199 -57.73 8.30 -10.80
CA ASP A 199 -56.79 7.84 -9.77
C ASP A 199 -55.95 6.66 -10.28
N MET A 200 -56.54 5.78 -11.08
CA MET A 200 -55.85 4.67 -11.73
C MET A 200 -54.81 5.14 -12.76
N SER A 201 -55.08 6.20 -13.53
CA SER A 201 -54.10 6.75 -14.47
C SER A 201 -52.98 7.49 -13.76
N TYR A 202 -53.28 8.20 -12.66
CA TYR A 202 -52.27 8.82 -11.80
C TYR A 202 -51.39 7.77 -11.11
N TRP A 203 -51.98 6.70 -10.56
CA TRP A 203 -51.26 5.57 -9.95
C TRP A 203 -50.25 4.96 -10.92
N ALA A 204 -50.64 4.70 -12.17
CA ALA A 204 -49.72 4.19 -13.20
C ALA A 204 -48.57 5.18 -13.49
N SER A 205 -48.83 6.49 -13.42
CA SER A 205 -47.78 7.51 -13.59
C SER A 205 -46.80 7.57 -12.42
N GLU A 206 -47.27 7.44 -11.17
CA GLU A 206 -46.38 7.41 -9.98
C GLU A 206 -45.60 6.10 -9.89
N GLN A 207 -46.23 4.97 -10.23
CA GLN A 207 -45.57 3.68 -10.36
C GLN A 207 -44.43 3.74 -11.41
N SER A 208 -44.68 4.38 -12.56
CA SER A 208 -43.67 4.56 -13.62
C SER A 208 -42.52 5.46 -13.17
N LYS A 209 -42.79 6.50 -12.38
CA LYS A 209 -41.75 7.36 -11.78
C LYS A 209 -40.89 6.59 -10.79
N ASP A 210 -41.50 5.76 -9.94
CA ASP A 210 -40.78 4.96 -8.94
C ASP A 210 -39.90 3.90 -9.60
N LEU A 211 -40.41 3.18 -10.60
CA LEU A 211 -39.61 2.25 -11.43
C LEU A 211 -38.45 2.96 -12.15
N SER A 212 -38.66 4.19 -12.62
CA SER A 212 -37.59 5.01 -13.23
C SER A 212 -36.51 5.40 -12.22
N ARG A 213 -36.87 5.72 -10.97
CA ARG A 213 -35.91 5.99 -9.88
C ARG A 213 -35.14 4.73 -9.49
N ILE A 214 -35.81 3.59 -9.36
CA ILE A 214 -35.19 2.29 -9.10
C ILE A 214 -34.17 1.96 -10.21
N SER A 215 -34.56 2.07 -11.47
CA SER A 215 -33.67 1.82 -12.62
C SER A 215 -32.43 2.72 -12.60
N LYS A 216 -32.60 4.02 -12.34
CA LYS A 216 -31.47 4.97 -12.20
C LYS A 216 -30.56 4.64 -11.01
N HIS A 217 -31.13 4.21 -9.88
CA HIS A 217 -30.35 3.80 -8.71
C HIS A 217 -29.55 2.53 -8.98
N LEU A 218 -30.15 1.51 -9.60
CA LEU A 218 -29.47 0.29 -10.03
C LEU A 218 -28.33 0.59 -11.01
N GLN A 219 -28.55 1.48 -11.99
CA GLN A 219 -27.51 1.91 -12.92
C GLN A 219 -26.34 2.60 -12.19
N MET A 220 -26.62 3.48 -11.23
CA MET A 220 -25.62 4.14 -10.39
C MET A 220 -24.80 3.13 -9.58
N LEU A 221 -25.46 2.17 -8.93
CA LEU A 221 -24.79 1.11 -8.16
C LEU A 221 -23.88 0.25 -9.05
N LEU A 222 -24.36 -0.17 -10.22
CA LEU A 222 -23.55 -0.91 -11.19
C LEU A 222 -22.32 -0.11 -11.66
N GLN A 223 -22.47 1.21 -11.86
CA GLN A 223 -21.37 2.09 -12.22
C GLN A 223 -20.33 2.26 -11.09
N GLN A 224 -20.74 2.15 -9.82
CA GLN A 224 -19.82 2.18 -8.66
C GLN A 224 -19.15 0.83 -8.39
N VAL A 225 -19.85 -0.29 -8.62
CA VAL A 225 -19.32 -1.63 -8.38
C VAL A 225 -18.20 -2.01 -9.35
N ASN A 226 -18.22 -1.53 -10.60
CA ASN A 226 -17.21 -1.88 -11.59
C ASN A 226 -15.80 -1.34 -11.24
N PRO A 227 -15.61 -0.05 -10.87
CA PRO A 227 -14.34 0.46 -10.33
C PRO A 227 -13.83 -0.35 -9.13
N LEU A 228 -14.71 -0.63 -8.16
CA LEU A 228 -14.34 -1.40 -6.97
C LEU A 228 -13.87 -2.83 -7.30
N LYS A 229 -14.46 -3.47 -8.32
CA LYS A 229 -13.98 -4.77 -8.81
C LYS A 229 -12.58 -4.68 -9.44
N SER A 230 -12.30 -3.64 -10.23
CA SER A 230 -10.96 -3.44 -10.81
C SER A 230 -9.91 -3.07 -9.76
N GLU A 231 -10.27 -2.26 -8.75
CA GLU A 231 -9.38 -1.94 -7.63
C GLU A 231 -9.09 -3.17 -6.76
N LEU A 232 -10.07 -4.05 -6.57
CA LEU A 232 -9.89 -5.33 -5.88
C LEU A 232 -8.94 -6.26 -6.64
N GLU A 233 -9.12 -6.41 -7.96
CA GLU A 233 -8.24 -7.24 -8.81
C GLU A 233 -6.80 -6.71 -8.82
N GLU A 234 -6.61 -5.39 -8.88
CA GLU A 234 -5.29 -4.76 -8.83
C GLU A 234 -4.64 -4.89 -7.44
N SER A 235 -5.41 -4.71 -6.36
CA SER A 235 -4.93 -4.94 -4.99
C SER A 235 -4.54 -6.40 -4.75
N GLU A 236 -5.26 -7.35 -5.35
CA GLU A 236 -4.91 -8.77 -5.32
C GLU A 236 -3.58 -9.06 -6.03
N LYS A 237 -3.36 -8.48 -7.22
CA LYS A 237 -2.07 -8.59 -7.93
C LYS A 237 -0.92 -8.00 -7.11
N GLN A 238 -1.13 -6.84 -6.48
CA GLN A 238 -0.12 -6.20 -5.63
C GLN A 238 0.18 -7.05 -4.37
N LYS A 239 -0.83 -7.66 -3.74
CA LYS A 239 -0.66 -8.63 -2.65
C LYS A 239 0.22 -9.81 -3.08
N ASP A 240 -0.01 -10.36 -4.26
CA ASP A 240 0.69 -11.57 -4.71
C ASP A 240 2.13 -11.26 -5.16
N GLU A 241 2.38 -10.12 -5.78
CA GLU A 241 3.73 -9.63 -6.07
C GLU A 241 4.51 -9.33 -4.79
N LEU A 242 3.90 -8.67 -3.79
CA LEU A 242 4.54 -8.46 -2.48
C LEU A 242 4.83 -9.79 -1.76
N ARG A 243 3.92 -10.77 -1.82
CA ARG A 243 4.13 -12.11 -1.28
C ARG A 243 5.35 -12.77 -1.92
N LYS A 244 5.43 -12.75 -3.25
CA LYS A 244 6.56 -13.30 -4.01
C LYS A 244 7.88 -12.62 -3.64
N GLN A 245 7.91 -11.29 -3.50
CA GLN A 245 9.09 -10.55 -3.05
C GLN A 245 9.52 -10.96 -1.62
N VAL A 246 8.57 -11.14 -0.69
CA VAL A 246 8.87 -11.63 0.67
C VAL A 246 9.46 -13.05 0.62
N GLU A 247 8.95 -13.93 -0.24
CA GLU A 247 9.52 -15.27 -0.43
C GLU A 247 10.93 -15.23 -1.05
N ASP A 248 11.16 -14.37 -2.05
CA ASP A 248 12.48 -14.18 -2.67
C ASP A 248 13.49 -13.64 -1.65
N PHE A 249 13.16 -12.58 -0.89
CA PHE A 249 14.01 -12.09 0.19
C PHE A 249 14.26 -13.15 1.27
N SER A 250 13.27 -13.98 1.59
CA SER A 250 13.44 -15.09 2.54
C SER A 250 14.42 -16.14 2.01
N ARG A 251 14.36 -16.48 0.71
CA ARG A 251 15.31 -17.38 0.05
C ARG A 251 16.72 -16.80 0.06
N LEU A 252 16.90 -15.54 -0.36
CA LEU A 252 18.20 -14.87 -0.36
C LEU A 252 18.81 -14.78 1.05
N LEU A 253 18.00 -14.41 2.05
CA LEU A 253 18.44 -14.31 3.44
C LEU A 253 18.87 -15.67 4.01
N GLN A 254 18.24 -16.76 3.59
CA GLN A 254 18.64 -18.11 4.01
C GLN A 254 19.99 -18.50 3.41
N VAL A 255 20.20 -18.27 2.11
CA VAL A 255 21.49 -18.52 1.43
C VAL A 255 22.62 -17.67 2.03
N GLU A 256 22.36 -16.40 2.35
CA GLU A 256 23.33 -15.52 2.99
C GLU A 256 23.71 -16.02 4.40
N LYS A 257 22.74 -16.48 5.20
CA LYS A 257 23.02 -17.09 6.52
C LYS A 257 23.87 -18.35 6.41
N GLU A 258 23.55 -19.23 5.48
CA GLU A 258 24.31 -20.47 5.23
C GLU A 258 25.74 -20.14 4.78
N THR A 259 25.90 -19.17 3.88
CA THR A 259 27.20 -18.67 3.41
C THR A 259 28.01 -18.05 4.56
N GLN A 260 27.41 -17.21 5.40
CA GLN A 260 28.07 -16.62 6.57
C GLN A 260 28.51 -17.67 7.60
N VAL A 261 27.69 -18.70 7.84
CA VAL A 261 28.06 -19.81 8.74
C VAL A 261 29.23 -20.61 8.17
N GLN A 262 29.23 -20.89 6.86
CA GLN A 262 30.32 -21.60 6.19
C GLN A 262 31.62 -20.79 6.22
N GLN A 263 31.59 -19.49 5.88
CA GLN A 263 32.75 -18.60 5.96
C GLN A 263 33.34 -18.51 7.37
N ARG A 264 32.50 -18.42 8.41
CA ARG A 264 32.96 -18.42 9.82
C ARG A 264 33.67 -19.74 10.17
N LYS A 265 33.15 -20.87 9.72
CA LYS A 265 33.74 -22.19 9.95
C LYS A 265 35.10 -22.33 9.25
N GLU A 266 35.20 -21.89 8.00
CA GLU A 266 36.45 -21.89 7.24
C GLU A 266 37.51 -20.95 7.85
N ALA A 267 37.10 -19.74 8.26
CA ALA A 267 37.97 -18.79 8.95
C ALA A 267 38.48 -19.34 10.29
N GLN A 268 37.62 -19.99 11.08
CA GLN A 268 38.02 -20.67 12.32
C GLN A 268 39.03 -21.79 12.04
N GLN A 269 38.78 -22.66 11.06
CA GLN A 269 39.69 -23.74 10.70
C GLN A 269 41.06 -23.21 10.23
N ASN A 270 41.08 -22.14 9.43
CA ASN A 270 42.32 -21.49 8.99
C ASN A 270 43.11 -20.91 10.18
N LEU A 271 42.42 -20.26 11.12
CA LEU A 271 43.02 -19.75 12.36
C LEU A 271 43.60 -20.88 13.23
N GLU A 272 42.90 -22.00 13.37
CA GLU A 272 43.37 -23.18 14.11
C GLU A 272 44.64 -23.79 13.48
N VAL A 273 44.73 -23.84 12.14
CA VAL A 273 45.93 -24.30 11.43
C VAL A 273 47.10 -23.35 11.67
N LYS A 274 46.91 -22.03 11.44
CA LYS A 274 47.97 -21.03 11.65
C LYS A 274 48.46 -20.98 13.10
N ASN A 275 47.57 -21.19 14.08
CA ASN A 275 47.95 -21.24 15.48
C ASN A 275 48.85 -22.46 15.77
N LYS A 276 48.57 -23.63 15.19
CA LYS A 276 49.45 -24.81 15.28
C LYS A 276 50.81 -24.55 14.64
N GLU A 277 50.86 -24.01 13.43
CA GLU A 277 52.10 -23.65 12.73
C GLU A 277 52.95 -22.65 13.54
N HIS A 278 52.30 -21.66 14.15
CA HIS A 278 52.94 -20.67 15.02
C HIS A 278 53.50 -21.30 16.31
N LEU A 279 52.74 -22.16 16.98
CA LEU A 279 53.19 -22.90 18.17
C LEU A 279 54.40 -23.79 17.86
N GLU A 280 54.40 -24.47 16.71
CA GLU A 280 55.57 -25.22 16.26
C GLU A 280 56.77 -24.33 15.93
N ALA A 281 56.56 -23.16 15.33
CA ALA A 281 57.62 -22.20 15.03
C ALA A 281 58.26 -21.65 16.31
N LEU A 282 57.45 -21.36 17.34
CA LEU A 282 57.95 -21.05 18.68
C LEU A 282 58.76 -22.21 19.27
N ALA A 283 58.27 -23.45 19.17
CA ALA A 283 58.99 -24.63 19.66
C ALA A 283 60.26 -24.97 18.84
N ARG A 284 60.42 -24.44 17.62
CA ARG A 284 61.67 -24.45 16.86
C ARG A 284 62.64 -23.39 17.43
N LEU A 285 62.20 -22.14 17.53
CA LEU A 285 63.00 -21.02 18.07
C LEU A 285 63.46 -21.24 19.52
N GLU A 286 62.63 -21.87 20.36
CA GLU A 286 62.96 -22.22 21.75
C GLU A 286 64.16 -23.17 21.81
N ARG A 287 64.22 -24.17 20.92
CA ARG A 287 65.36 -25.10 20.78
C ARG A 287 66.59 -24.40 20.24
N ASP A 288 66.45 -23.63 19.16
CA ASP A 288 67.58 -22.91 18.55
C ASP A 288 68.25 -21.96 19.56
N LYS A 289 67.45 -21.28 20.39
CA LYS A 289 67.91 -20.44 21.51
C LYS A 289 68.71 -21.23 22.55
N ASP A 290 68.25 -22.41 22.93
CA ASP A 290 68.90 -23.23 23.96
C ASP A 290 70.18 -23.90 23.42
N ASP A 291 70.21 -24.28 22.15
CA ASP A 291 71.43 -24.76 21.47
C ASP A 291 72.47 -23.65 21.33
N LEU A 292 72.07 -22.41 20.97
CA LEU A 292 72.95 -21.25 20.97
C LEU A 292 73.50 -20.93 22.37
N ARG A 293 72.67 -21.02 23.41
CA ARG A 293 73.12 -20.88 24.81
C ARG A 293 74.15 -21.95 25.20
N ARG A 294 73.99 -23.19 24.72
CA ARG A 294 74.94 -24.29 24.94
C ARG A 294 76.25 -24.11 24.18
N ALA A 295 76.22 -23.55 22.97
CA ALA A 295 77.40 -23.27 22.15
C ALA A 295 78.21 -22.06 22.65
N SER A 296 77.57 -21.07 23.27
CA SER A 296 78.18 -19.83 23.77
C SER A 296 79.52 -19.99 24.52
N PRO A 297 79.66 -20.85 25.56
CA PRO A 297 80.93 -21.04 26.26
C PRO A 297 82.04 -21.68 25.40
N SER A 298 81.69 -22.46 24.37
CA SER A 298 82.68 -23.04 23.44
C SER A 298 83.31 -21.97 22.56
N CYS A 299 82.53 -21.00 22.07
CA CYS A 299 83.04 -19.87 21.30
C CYS A 299 83.88 -18.90 22.16
N GLN A 300 83.54 -18.70 23.44
CA GLN A 300 84.32 -17.82 24.34
C GLN A 300 85.74 -18.36 24.64
N ALA A 301 85.95 -19.67 24.60
CA ALA A 301 87.29 -20.26 24.74
C ALA A 301 88.19 -19.99 23.52
N GLN A 302 87.58 -19.85 22.33
CA GLN A 302 88.30 -19.66 21.06
C GLN A 302 88.66 -18.19 20.78
N ALA A 303 88.11 -17.24 21.54
CA ALA A 303 88.24 -15.80 21.32
C ALA A 303 89.38 -15.10 22.11
N LYS A 304 90.28 -15.87 22.78
CA LYS A 304 91.35 -15.31 23.64
C LYS A 304 92.75 -15.22 22.99
N ALA A 305 92.86 -15.42 21.68
CA ALA A 305 94.15 -15.37 20.98
C ALA A 305 94.07 -14.68 19.61
N ALA A 306 94.21 -13.34 19.59
CA ALA A 306 94.75 -12.58 18.46
C ALA A 306 95.07 -11.13 18.86
N VAL A 307 96.33 -10.71 18.67
CA VAL A 307 96.74 -9.30 18.60
C VAL A 307 96.76 -8.92 17.13
N LEU A 308 96.20 -7.76 16.73
CA LEU A 308 96.53 -7.12 15.43
C LEU A 308 96.05 -5.65 15.34
N PRO A 309 96.93 -4.66 15.09
CA PRO A 309 96.53 -3.24 14.92
C PRO A 309 95.90 -2.87 13.58
N GLU A 310 95.91 -3.77 12.57
CA GLU A 310 95.21 -3.55 11.29
C GLU A 310 93.80 -4.16 11.29
N VAL A 311 93.59 -5.26 12.02
CA VAL A 311 92.28 -5.90 12.18
C VAL A 311 91.27 -4.97 12.85
N THR A 312 91.71 -4.07 13.73
CA THR A 312 90.84 -3.03 14.31
C THR A 312 90.32 -2.04 13.27
N LYS A 313 91.11 -1.74 12.22
CA LYS A 313 90.73 -0.79 11.17
C LYS A 313 89.78 -1.41 10.14
N THR A 314 89.96 -2.69 9.82
CA THR A 314 88.99 -3.45 9.02
C THR A 314 87.72 -3.74 9.81
N SER A 315 87.84 -4.10 11.09
CA SER A 315 86.71 -4.31 12.01
C SER A 315 85.85 -3.05 12.14
N LEU A 316 86.43 -1.87 12.37
CA LEU A 316 85.67 -0.61 12.41
C LEU A 316 84.94 -0.28 11.11
N LEU A 317 85.50 -0.64 9.94
CA LEU A 317 84.82 -0.48 8.65
C LEU A 317 83.67 -1.48 8.46
N GLU A 318 83.84 -2.70 8.97
CA GLU A 318 82.83 -3.75 8.93
C GLU A 318 81.69 -3.48 9.92
N GLU A 319 82.00 -2.97 11.11
CA GLU A 319 81.07 -2.44 12.11
C GLU A 319 80.30 -1.22 11.60
N MET A 320 80.95 -0.32 10.83
CA MET A 320 80.24 0.76 10.13
C MET A 320 79.24 0.21 9.10
N ARG A 321 79.62 -0.82 8.34
CA ARG A 321 78.71 -1.47 7.36
C ARG A 321 77.54 -2.15 8.06
N THR A 322 77.77 -2.94 9.11
CA THR A 322 76.68 -3.57 9.86
C THR A 322 75.79 -2.54 10.56
N MET A 323 76.34 -1.44 11.07
CA MET A 323 75.56 -0.34 11.64
C MET A 323 74.70 0.37 10.58
N THR A 324 75.20 0.58 9.35
CA THR A 324 74.38 1.15 8.27
C THR A 324 73.24 0.23 7.84
N VAL A 325 73.47 -1.09 7.78
CA VAL A 325 72.42 -2.08 7.50
C VAL A 325 71.40 -2.17 8.64
N ALA A 326 71.85 -2.14 9.90
CA ALA A 326 70.97 -2.08 11.06
C ALA A 326 70.11 -0.81 11.05
N ARG A 327 70.69 0.35 10.72
CA ARG A 327 69.96 1.62 10.57
C ARG A 327 68.90 1.55 9.47
N SER A 328 69.23 1.00 8.28
CA SER A 328 68.23 0.84 7.21
C SER A 328 67.10 -0.09 7.62
N ARG A 329 67.38 -1.14 8.41
CA ARG A 329 66.36 -2.06 8.91
C ARG A 329 65.47 -1.44 9.99
N VAL A 330 66.02 -0.58 10.86
CA VAL A 330 65.22 0.20 11.82
C VAL A 330 64.29 1.15 11.07
N GLN A 331 64.80 1.88 10.07
CA GLN A 331 63.97 2.79 9.25
C GLN A 331 62.83 2.05 8.52
N GLU A 332 63.09 0.89 7.92
CA GLU A 332 62.06 0.04 7.29
C GLU A 332 60.97 -0.42 8.30
N LEU A 333 61.35 -0.64 9.56
CA LEU A 333 60.41 -1.00 10.63
C LEU A 333 59.63 0.21 11.13
N GLU A 334 60.25 1.38 11.24
CA GLU A 334 59.59 2.65 11.58
C GLU A 334 58.52 3.02 10.54
N GLU A 335 58.84 2.93 9.25
CA GLU A 335 57.91 3.14 8.14
C GLU A 335 56.71 2.16 8.19
N LYS A 336 56.97 0.88 8.53
CA LYS A 336 55.90 -0.12 8.71
C LYS A 336 55.03 0.14 9.93
N VAL A 337 55.62 0.54 11.06
CA VAL A 337 54.86 0.93 12.26
C VAL A 337 53.97 2.14 11.93
N GLN A 338 54.51 3.16 11.26
CA GLN A 338 53.74 4.35 10.89
C GLN A 338 52.58 4.03 9.92
N LEU A 339 52.80 3.12 8.96
CA LEU A 339 51.75 2.62 8.09
C LEU A 339 50.66 1.86 8.88
N LEU A 340 51.04 0.94 9.76
CA LEU A 340 50.09 0.17 10.58
C LEU A 340 49.31 1.06 11.55
N THR A 341 49.94 2.09 12.14
CA THR A 341 49.26 3.10 12.96
C THR A 341 48.21 3.86 12.15
N SER A 342 48.54 4.34 10.94
CA SER A 342 47.56 5.05 10.11
C SER A 342 46.38 4.16 9.66
N GLN A 343 46.62 2.86 9.42
CA GLN A 343 45.56 1.87 9.18
C GLN A 343 44.70 1.59 10.43
N GLN A 344 45.31 1.54 11.61
CA GLN A 344 44.57 1.38 12.87
C GLN A 344 43.69 2.61 13.15
N GLU A 345 44.20 3.81 12.89
CA GLU A 345 43.45 5.06 13.02
C GLU A 345 42.29 5.14 12.02
N SER A 346 42.49 4.78 10.75
CA SER A 346 41.41 4.79 9.74
C SER A 346 40.31 3.78 10.07
N LEU A 347 40.68 2.54 10.45
CA LEU A 347 39.71 1.53 10.90
C LEU A 347 38.99 1.95 12.19
N GLY A 348 39.68 2.65 13.10
CA GLY A 348 39.06 3.24 14.30
C GLY A 348 38.03 4.31 13.96
N GLN A 349 38.32 5.17 12.97
CA GLN A 349 37.38 6.17 12.45
C GLN A 349 36.17 5.51 11.78
N GLU A 350 36.37 4.50 10.93
CA GLU A 350 35.28 3.73 10.31
C GLU A 350 34.41 2.99 11.34
N LEU A 351 35.01 2.39 12.37
CA LEU A 351 34.29 1.77 13.49
C LEU A 351 33.45 2.80 14.25
N SER A 352 33.98 4.00 14.49
CA SER A 352 33.22 5.09 15.14
C SER A 352 32.05 5.58 14.27
N ALA A 353 32.27 5.74 12.97
CA ALA A 353 31.24 6.17 12.02
C ALA A 353 30.10 5.14 11.91
N THR A 354 30.44 3.86 11.76
CA THR A 354 29.46 2.76 11.72
C THR A 354 28.72 2.59 13.06
N THR A 355 29.40 2.77 14.20
CA THR A 355 28.76 2.75 15.53
C THR A 355 27.73 3.87 15.67
N THR A 356 28.07 5.12 15.34
CA THR A 356 27.10 6.24 15.40
C THR A 356 25.96 6.08 14.39
N GLN A 357 26.18 5.40 13.26
CA GLN A 357 25.10 5.08 12.33
C GLN A 357 24.17 4.00 12.90
N LEU A 358 24.70 2.96 13.54
CA LEU A 358 23.91 1.94 14.22
C LEU A 358 23.06 2.54 15.36
N GLU A 359 23.59 3.49 16.12
CA GLU A 359 22.84 4.21 17.16
C GLU A 359 21.68 5.02 16.59
N LYS A 360 21.87 5.70 15.44
CA LYS A 360 20.79 6.40 14.74
C LYS A 360 19.70 5.45 14.26
N GLU A 361 20.05 4.27 13.73
CA GLU A 361 19.06 3.28 13.33
C GLU A 361 18.32 2.69 14.53
N LYS A 362 19.00 2.41 15.65
CA LYS A 362 18.35 2.00 16.92
C LYS A 362 17.33 3.05 17.38
N ALA A 363 17.71 4.32 17.43
CA ALA A 363 16.81 5.41 17.84
C ALA A 363 15.59 5.57 16.90
N LYS A 364 15.75 5.32 15.59
CA LYS A 364 14.63 5.26 14.64
C LYS A 364 13.70 4.08 14.94
N VAL A 365 14.24 2.88 15.16
CA VAL A 365 13.45 1.68 15.50
C VAL A 365 12.65 1.88 16.79
N GLU A 366 13.28 2.42 17.85
CA GLU A 366 12.59 2.76 19.11
C GLU A 366 11.49 3.81 18.92
N SER A 367 11.70 4.79 18.05
CA SER A 367 10.68 5.81 17.72
C SER A 367 9.49 5.22 16.96
N VAL A 368 9.73 4.29 16.04
CA VAL A 368 8.66 3.55 15.33
C VAL A 368 7.88 2.66 16.29
N LEU A 369 8.57 1.95 17.19
CA LEU A 369 7.94 1.09 18.19
C LEU A 369 7.01 1.89 19.11
N ARG A 370 7.48 3.03 19.67
CA ARG A 370 6.62 3.94 20.47
C ARG A 370 5.43 4.49 19.69
N HIS A 371 5.57 4.72 18.38
CA HIS A 371 4.44 5.13 17.55
C HIS A 371 3.42 4.00 17.37
N GLN A 372 3.89 2.77 17.15
CA GLN A 372 3.03 1.58 17.03
C GLN A 372 2.28 1.28 18.33
N GLU A 373 2.93 1.39 19.49
CA GLU A 373 2.30 1.27 20.81
C GLU A 373 1.18 2.32 20.99
N SER A 374 1.45 3.59 20.63
CA SER A 374 0.46 4.66 20.68
C SER A 374 -0.73 4.41 19.75
N LEU A 375 -0.49 3.87 18.55
CA LEU A 375 -1.54 3.51 17.61
C LEU A 375 -2.40 2.35 18.14
N GLN A 376 -1.78 1.30 18.68
CA GLN A 376 -2.49 0.19 19.30
C GLN A 376 -3.31 0.64 20.52
N ALA A 377 -2.79 1.55 21.35
CA ALA A 377 -3.54 2.11 22.47
C ALA A 377 -4.81 2.83 21.98
N LYS A 378 -4.70 3.66 20.94
CA LYS A 378 -5.86 4.32 20.30
C LYS A 378 -6.85 3.33 19.71
N GLN A 379 -6.37 2.27 19.04
CA GLN A 379 -7.24 1.21 18.51
C GLN A 379 -8.02 0.51 19.61
N ARG A 380 -7.39 0.18 20.75
CA ARG A 380 -8.09 -0.40 21.91
C ARG A 380 -9.15 0.54 22.48
N THR A 381 -8.84 1.83 22.62
CA THR A 381 -9.82 2.82 23.09
C THR A 381 -11.00 2.98 22.13
N LEU A 382 -10.76 3.01 20.82
CA LEU A 382 -11.82 3.12 19.81
C LEU A 382 -12.73 1.87 19.80
N LEU A 383 -12.17 0.67 19.96
CA LEU A 383 -12.95 -0.56 20.11
C LEU A 383 -13.83 -0.48 21.36
N GLN A 384 -13.27 -0.12 22.52
CA GLN A 384 -14.03 0.03 23.76
C GLN A 384 -15.16 1.08 23.66
N GLN A 385 -14.96 2.16 22.90
CA GLN A 385 -15.99 3.14 22.61
C GLN A 385 -17.09 2.59 21.70
N LEU A 386 -16.73 1.75 20.71
CA LEU A 386 -17.71 1.08 19.86
C LEU A 386 -18.55 0.07 20.66
N ASP A 387 -17.91 -0.74 21.51
CA ASP A 387 -18.60 -1.69 22.41
C ASP A 387 -19.60 -0.95 23.34
N SER A 388 -19.23 0.23 23.83
CA SER A 388 -20.12 1.07 24.67
C SER A 388 -21.30 1.64 23.88
N LEU A 389 -21.09 2.08 22.63
CA LEU A 389 -22.17 2.56 21.76
C LEU A 389 -23.12 1.45 21.33
N ASP A 390 -22.62 0.23 21.11
CA ASP A 390 -23.46 -0.93 20.82
C ASP A 390 -24.29 -1.35 22.05
N GLN A 391 -23.72 -1.29 23.26
CA GLN A 391 -24.45 -1.48 24.51
C GLN A 391 -25.57 -0.42 24.69
N GLU A 392 -25.26 0.87 24.50
CA GLU A 392 -26.26 1.95 24.55
C GLU A 392 -27.38 1.75 23.49
N ARG A 393 -27.02 1.27 22.29
CA ARG A 393 -27.99 0.94 21.23
C ARG A 393 -28.93 -0.18 21.63
N GLU A 394 -28.42 -1.24 22.26
CA GLU A 394 -29.22 -2.38 22.73
C GLU A 394 -30.15 -1.98 23.89
N GLU A 395 -29.67 -1.17 24.83
CA GLU A 395 -30.49 -0.62 25.92
C GLU A 395 -31.63 0.26 25.40
N LEU A 396 -31.32 1.21 24.50
CA LEU A 396 -32.33 2.06 23.86
C LEU A 396 -33.34 1.24 23.04
N GLN A 397 -32.90 0.17 22.38
CA GLN A 397 -33.78 -0.73 21.62
C GLN A 397 -34.70 -1.54 22.55
N ALA A 398 -34.21 -1.98 23.71
CA ALA A 398 -35.01 -2.66 24.73
C ALA A 398 -36.07 -1.72 25.33
N SER A 399 -35.69 -0.53 25.80
CA SER A 399 -36.65 0.46 26.34
C SER A 399 -37.68 0.93 25.29
N LEU A 400 -37.29 1.02 24.02
CA LEU A 400 -38.22 1.29 22.93
C LEU A 400 -39.21 0.12 22.70
N GLY A 401 -38.80 -1.12 22.97
CA GLY A 401 -39.68 -2.29 22.99
C GLY A 401 -40.71 -2.19 24.12
N GLU A 402 -40.24 -1.99 25.34
CA GLU A 402 -41.09 -1.83 26.54
C GLU A 402 -42.11 -0.70 26.38
N ALA A 403 -41.70 0.48 25.90
CA ALA A 403 -42.59 1.61 25.65
C ALA A 403 -43.63 1.34 24.55
N LYS A 404 -43.31 0.49 23.55
CA LYS A 404 -44.29 0.05 22.54
C LYS A 404 -45.29 -0.95 23.12
N GLU A 405 -44.85 -1.86 23.99
CA GLU A 405 -45.74 -2.78 24.68
C GLU A 405 -46.69 -2.05 25.64
N GLU A 406 -46.17 -1.12 26.45
CA GLU A 406 -47.00 -0.30 27.34
C GLU A 406 -48.04 0.50 26.55
N LYS A 407 -47.63 1.12 25.44
CA LYS A 407 -48.55 1.80 24.53
C LYS A 407 -49.62 0.85 23.96
N ALA A 408 -49.26 -0.38 23.59
CA ALA A 408 -50.23 -1.36 23.10
C ALA A 408 -51.26 -1.73 24.18
N ARG A 409 -50.80 -2.00 25.41
CA ARG A 409 -51.68 -2.29 26.57
C ARG A 409 -52.63 -1.12 26.87
N LEU A 410 -52.14 0.12 26.83
CA LEU A 410 -52.97 1.32 27.02
C LEU A 410 -54.01 1.51 25.91
N VAL A 411 -53.66 1.20 24.66
CA VAL A 411 -54.63 1.24 23.53
C VAL A 411 -55.72 0.18 23.72
N GLU A 412 -55.35 -1.05 24.07
CA GLU A 412 -56.30 -2.14 24.35
C GLU A 412 -57.26 -1.78 25.50
N GLN A 413 -56.73 -1.23 26.61
CA GLN A 413 -57.55 -0.73 27.71
C GLN A 413 -58.50 0.41 27.30
N LEU A 414 -58.09 1.30 26.40
CA LEU A 414 -58.95 2.37 25.89
C LEU A 414 -60.06 1.84 24.97
N GLU A 415 -59.77 0.82 24.16
CA GLU A 415 -60.77 0.15 23.33
C GLU A 415 -61.78 -0.64 24.18
N GLU A 416 -61.33 -1.35 25.21
CA GLU A 416 -62.21 -2.06 26.13
C GLU A 416 -63.12 -1.08 26.90
N ASN A 417 -62.56 0.00 27.47
CA ASN A 417 -63.36 1.03 28.15
C ASN A 417 -64.42 1.64 27.22
N ARG A 418 -64.06 1.97 25.97
CA ARG A 418 -65.03 2.46 24.97
C ARG A 418 -66.13 1.45 24.69
N ALA A 419 -65.80 0.16 24.56
CA ALA A 419 -66.77 -0.90 24.36
C ALA A 419 -67.69 -1.10 25.57
N GLN A 420 -67.17 -0.98 26.80
CA GLN A 420 -67.95 -1.04 28.03
C GLN A 420 -68.89 0.18 28.15
N SER A 421 -68.42 1.40 27.93
CA SER A 421 -69.25 2.62 27.93
C SER A 421 -70.34 2.55 26.86
N GLY A 422 -70.04 2.05 25.66
CA GLY A 422 -71.03 1.84 24.60
C GLY A 422 -72.15 0.87 25.01
N LYS A 423 -71.81 -0.25 25.67
CA LYS A 423 -72.79 -1.19 26.23
C LYS A 423 -73.66 -0.57 27.32
N GLN A 424 -73.07 0.25 28.20
CA GLN A 424 -73.82 0.96 29.26
C GLN A 424 -74.81 1.98 28.69
N LEU A 425 -74.39 2.78 27.70
CA LEU A 425 -75.28 3.73 27.02
C LEU A 425 -76.44 3.02 26.31
N TRP A 426 -76.16 1.90 25.64
CA TRP A 426 -77.19 1.09 24.98
C TRP A 426 -78.20 0.52 25.99
N ALA A 427 -77.73 0.00 27.12
CA ALA A 427 -78.60 -0.49 28.19
C ALA A 427 -79.48 0.62 28.81
N GLN A 428 -78.95 1.85 28.93
CA GLN A 428 -79.72 3.01 29.41
C GLN A 428 -80.81 3.42 28.41
N GLN A 429 -80.53 3.43 27.10
CA GLN A 429 -81.53 3.73 26.06
C GLN A 429 -82.66 2.68 26.02
N VAL A 430 -82.32 1.40 26.13
CA VAL A 430 -83.31 0.30 26.16
C VAL A 430 -84.12 0.30 27.45
N SER A 431 -83.60 0.82 28.56
CA SER A 431 -84.32 0.92 29.84
C SER A 431 -85.18 2.19 30.00
N THR A 432 -85.13 3.10 29.02
CA THR A 432 -85.88 4.39 29.02
C THR A 432 -86.91 4.48 27.89
N SER A 433 -87.08 3.41 27.12
CA SER A 433 -88.13 3.19 26.11
C SER A 433 -89.10 2.11 26.58
#